data_AF-A0A3G2IH68-F1
#
_entry.id   AF-A0A3G2IH68-F1
#
_cell.length_a   1.000
_cell.length_b   1.000
_cell.length_c   1.000
_cell.angle_alpha   90.00
_cell.angle_beta   90.00
_cell.angle_gamma   90.00
#
_symmetry.space_group_name_H-M   'P 1'
#
loop_
_entity.id
_entity.type
_entity.pdbx_description
1 polymer ?
#
loop_
_entity_poly.entity_id
_entity_poly.type
_entity_poly.pdbx_seq_one_letter_code
_entity_poly.pdbx_strand_id
1 'polypeptide(L)'
;MSALTDLLLHGPQTATSLRQRLGVSQATFSRLVNTESDVIKAGAARATQYARIRPVRQIRQFPLWQIDDAGQAWRFGDLYPIWRREAVW
;
A
#
# COMPACT_ATOMS: atom_id res chain seq x y z
N MET A 1 13.26 -9.39 5.64
CA MET A 1 12.50 -8.19 6.05
C MET A 1 13.43 -7.00 5.89
N SER A 2 12.95 -5.93 5.29
CA SER A 2 13.73 -4.71 5.01
C SER A 2 13.26 -3.57 5.90
N ALA A 3 14.13 -2.60 6.17
CA ALA A 3 13.78 -1.41 6.96
C ALA A 3 12.54 -0.67 6.41
N LEU A 4 12.33 -0.70 5.09
CA LEU A 4 11.13 -0.15 4.45
C LEU A 4 9.86 -0.93 4.85
N THR A 5 9.89 -2.27 4.74
CA THR A 5 8.73 -3.11 5.04
C THR A 5 8.39 -3.13 6.53
N ASP A 6 9.35 -2.88 7.42
CA ASP A 6 9.14 -2.71 8.87
C ASP A 6 8.43 -1.39 9.20
N LEU A 7 8.87 -0.27 8.60
CA LEU A 7 8.19 1.02 8.76
C LEU A 7 6.71 0.98 8.32
N LEU A 8 6.42 0.17 7.30
CA LEU A 8 5.08 0.01 6.74
C LEU A 8 4.18 -0.95 7.52
N LEU A 9 4.69 -1.66 8.53
CA LEU A 9 3.85 -2.43 9.46
C LEU A 9 2.94 -1.50 10.30
N HIS A 10 3.35 -0.24 10.47
CA HIS A 10 2.60 0.75 11.23
C HIS A 10 1.48 1.43 10.45
N GLY A 11 1.36 1.17 9.15
CA GLY A 11 0.36 1.77 8.28
C GLY A 11 0.95 2.47 7.06
N PRO A 12 0.09 3.00 6.17
CA PRO A 12 0.51 3.75 5.00
C PRO A 12 1.31 5.00 5.38
N GLN A 13 2.40 5.27 4.67
CA GLN A 13 3.23 6.47 4.87
C GLN A 13 3.59 7.12 3.54
N THR A 14 3.84 8.43 3.55
CA THR A 14 4.27 9.16 2.35
C THR A 14 5.73 8.85 1.99
N ALA A 15 6.10 9.00 0.72
CA ALA A 15 7.50 8.86 0.29
C ALA A 15 8.45 9.77 1.08
N THR A 16 8.03 11.01 1.37
CA THR A 16 8.82 11.96 2.16
C THR A 16 9.11 11.45 3.55
N SER A 17 8.09 10.95 4.26
CA SER A 17 8.26 10.43 5.63
C SER A 17 9.17 9.20 5.65
N LEU A 18 8.96 8.27 4.73
CA LEU A 18 9.78 7.06 4.62
C LEU A 18 11.24 7.38 4.29
N ARG A 19 11.48 8.28 3.33
CA ARG A 19 12.83 8.72 2.97
C ARG A 19 13.57 9.38 4.13
N GLN A 20 12.88 10.26 4.87
CA GLN A 20 13.46 10.93 6.03
C GLN A 20 13.85 9.92 7.12
N ARG A 21 12.98 8.94 7.41
CA ARG A 21 13.25 7.89 8.39
C ARG A 21 14.36 6.92 7.96
N LEU A 22 14.44 6.63 6.67
CA LEU A 22 15.46 5.74 6.10
C LEU A 22 16.79 6.45 5.83
N GLY A 23 16.83 7.78 5.84
CA GLY A 23 18.02 8.56 5.51
C GLY A 23 18.47 8.42 4.04
N VAL A 24 17.54 8.21 3.10
CA VAL A 24 17.86 7.90 1.71
C VAL A 24 17.39 8.95 0.69
N SER A 25 18.11 9.03 -0.43
CA SER A 25 17.72 9.84 -1.59
C SER A 25 16.44 9.31 -2.26
N GLN A 26 15.80 10.13 -3.11
CA GLN A 26 14.65 9.70 -3.91
C GLN A 26 14.97 8.53 -4.83
N ALA A 27 16.13 8.55 -5.49
CA ALA A 27 16.54 7.50 -6.42
C ALA A 27 16.73 6.16 -5.71
N THR A 28 17.37 6.19 -4.53
CA THR A 28 17.55 5.01 -3.67
C THR A 28 16.21 4.48 -3.18
N PHE A 29 15.32 5.36 -2.71
CA PHE A 29 13.98 4.97 -2.27
C PHE A 29 13.15 4.32 -3.39
N SER A 30 13.19 4.88 -4.60
CA SER A 30 12.49 4.31 -5.75
C SER A 30 12.97 2.89 -6.05
N ARG A 31 14.29 2.65 -6.01
CA ARG A 31 14.87 1.31 -6.20
C ARG A 31 14.42 0.36 -5.09
N LEU A 32 14.48 0.77 -3.83
CA LEU A 32 14.04 -0.03 -2.68
C LEU A 32 12.57 -0.45 -2.80
N VAL A 33 11.69 0.47 -3.16
CA VAL A 33 10.26 0.12 -3.34
C VAL A 33 10.07 -0.86 -4.49
N ASN A 34 10.76 -0.66 -5.61
CA ASN A 34 10.61 -1.54 -6.76
C ASN A 34 11.12 -2.96 -6.53
N THR A 35 11.98 -3.19 -5.53
CA THR A 35 12.41 -4.54 -5.12
C THR A 35 11.46 -5.23 -4.15
N GLU A 36 10.50 -4.52 -3.57
CA GLU A 36 9.59 -5.04 -2.54
C GLU A 36 8.21 -5.33 -3.13
N SER A 37 7.95 -6.59 -3.50
CA SER A 37 6.70 -7.02 -4.15
C SER A 37 5.45 -6.88 -3.26
N ASP A 38 5.63 -6.74 -1.95
CA ASP A 38 4.56 -6.52 -0.99
C ASP A 38 4.27 -5.03 -0.76
N VAL A 39 5.01 -4.11 -1.36
CA VAL A 39 4.80 -2.66 -1.19
C VAL A 39 4.02 -2.09 -2.36
N ILE A 40 2.89 -1.46 -2.07
CA ILE A 40 2.03 -0.79 -3.04
C ILE A 40 2.07 0.72 -2.89
N LYS A 41 1.82 1.43 -3.99
CA LYS A 41 1.62 2.87 -4.04
C LYS A 41 0.12 3.14 -4.21
N ALA A 42 -0.47 3.95 -3.36
CA ALA A 42 -1.88 4.33 -3.40
C ALA A 42 -2.04 5.85 -3.32
N GLY A 43 -3.02 6.40 -4.03
CA GLY A 43 -3.27 7.85 -4.09
C GLY A 43 -2.58 8.53 -5.28
N ALA A 44 -2.91 9.81 -5.47
CA ALA A 44 -2.46 10.61 -6.61
C ALA A 44 -1.54 11.75 -6.17
N ALA A 45 -0.50 12.01 -6.97
CA ALA A 45 0.44 13.12 -6.80
C ALA A 45 0.92 13.28 -5.34
N ARG A 46 0.58 14.39 -4.68
CA ARG A 46 1.01 14.71 -3.31
C ARG A 46 0.36 13.85 -2.24
N ALA A 47 -0.75 13.19 -2.56
CA ALA A 47 -1.45 12.25 -1.66
C ALA A 47 -0.93 10.80 -1.81
N THR A 48 0.14 10.57 -2.57
CA THR A 48 0.71 9.22 -2.74
C THR A 48 1.24 8.69 -1.40
N GLN A 49 0.70 7.56 -0.97
CA GLN A 49 1.11 6.78 0.18
C GLN A 49 1.62 5.42 -0.27
N TYR A 50 2.53 4.87 0.52
CA TYR A 50 3.10 3.56 0.34
C TYR A 50 2.59 2.69 1.48
N ALA A 51 2.15 1.48 1.17
CA ALA A 51 1.61 0.55 2.14
C ALA A 51 2.15 -0.86 1.89
N ARG A 52 2.22 -1.68 2.93
CA ARG A 52 2.60 -3.09 2.81
C ARG A 52 1.35 -3.96 2.78
N ILE A 53 1.23 -4.82 1.78
CA ILE A 53 0.17 -5.81 1.67
C ILE A 53 0.24 -6.78 2.84
N ARG A 54 -0.93 -7.06 3.42
CA ARG A 54 -1.16 -8.10 4.42
C ARG A 54 -2.07 -9.17 3.80
N PRO A 55 -1.53 -10.30 3.32
CA PRO A 55 -2.37 -11.36 2.76
C PRO A 55 -3.40 -11.84 3.79
N VAL A 56 -4.67 -11.90 3.39
CA VAL A 56 -5.76 -12.44 4.21
C VAL A 56 -6.11 -13.80 3.63
N ARG A 57 -5.89 -14.87 4.38
CA ARG A 57 -6.10 -16.25 3.90
C ARG A 57 -5.38 -16.52 2.57
N GLN A 58 -4.12 -16.08 2.45
CA GLN A 58 -3.30 -16.14 1.22
C GLN A 58 -3.79 -15.27 0.04
N ILE A 59 -4.89 -14.53 0.20
CA ILE A 59 -5.39 -13.62 -0.83
C ILE A 59 -4.76 -12.23 -0.63
N ARG A 60 -4.13 -11.73 -1.70
CA ARG A 60 -3.38 -10.46 -1.70
C ARG A 60 -4.19 -9.26 -2.21
N GLN A 61 -5.27 -9.52 -2.94
CA GLN A 61 -6.15 -8.51 -3.51
C GLN A 61 -7.56 -9.08 -3.69
N PHE A 62 -8.55 -8.23 -3.54
CA PHE A 62 -9.95 -8.57 -3.75
C PHE A 62 -10.52 -7.73 -4.90
N PRO A 63 -11.20 -8.35 -5.86
CA PRO A 63 -11.86 -7.61 -6.91
C PRO A 63 -13.00 -6.77 -6.33
N LEU A 64 -13.03 -5.47 -6.64
CA LEU A 64 -14.15 -4.60 -6.32
C LEU A 64 -15.05 -4.48 -7.54
N TRP A 65 -16.30 -4.86 -7.37
CA TRP A 65 -17.34 -4.77 -8.38
C TRP A 65 -18.32 -3.67 -7.98
N GLN A 66 -18.71 -2.85 -8.95
CA GLN A 66 -19.79 -1.89 -8.80
C GLN A 66 -21.01 -2.42 -9.56
N ILE A 67 -22.18 -2.27 -8.96
CA ILE A 67 -23.46 -2.58 -9.60
C ILE A 67 -24.01 -1.25 -10.12
N ASP A 68 -24.38 -1.21 -11.39
CA ASP A 68 -25.05 -0.04 -11.98
C ASP A 68 -26.56 -0.03 -11.70
N ASP A 69 -27.23 1.03 -12.14
CA ASP A 69 -28.67 1.21 -11.94
C ASP A 69 -29.52 0.16 -12.69
N ALA A 70 -28.94 -0.55 -13.66
CA ALA A 70 -29.58 -1.66 -14.38
C ALA A 70 -29.33 -3.03 -13.70
N GLY A 71 -28.57 -3.07 -12.60
CA GLY A 71 -28.23 -4.29 -11.88
C GLY A 71 -27.04 -5.05 -12.48
N GLN A 72 -26.30 -4.46 -13.43
CA GLN A 72 -25.15 -5.09 -14.05
C GLN A 72 -23.88 -4.83 -13.22
N ALA A 73 -23.15 -5.90 -12.94
CA ALA A 73 -21.85 -5.83 -12.28
C ALA A 73 -20.76 -5.45 -13.29
N TRP A 74 -19.94 -4.46 -12.94
CA TRP A 74 -18.76 -4.07 -13.69
C TRP A 74 -17.54 -3.89 -12.77
N ARG A 75 -16.35 -4.08 -13.35
CA ARG A 75 -15.10 -4.07 -12.59
C ARG A 75 -14.73 -2.64 -12.22
N PHE A 76 -14.83 -2.31 -10.93
CA PHE A 76 -14.49 -0.99 -10.41
C PHE A 76 -13.00 -0.86 -10.04
N GLY A 77 -12.42 -1.90 -9.43
CA GLY A 77 -11.01 -1.87 -9.05
C GLY A 77 -10.55 -3.06 -8.23
N ASP A 78 -9.45 -2.87 -7.50
CA ASP A 78 -8.82 -3.86 -6.63
C ASP A 78 -8.68 -3.31 -5.20
N LEU A 79 -9.11 -4.08 -4.21
CA LEU A 79 -8.91 -3.81 -2.80
C LEU A 79 -7.70 -4.59 -2.30
N TYR A 80 -6.73 -3.88 -1.73
CA TYR A 80 -5.53 -4.47 -1.16
C TYR A 80 -5.62 -4.43 0.37
N PRO A 81 -5.66 -5.58 1.07
CA PRO A 81 -5.50 -5.60 2.51
C PRO A 81 -4.07 -5.15 2.85
N ILE A 82 -3.95 -4.20 3.76
CA ILE A 82 -2.67 -3.60 4.16
C ILE A 82 -2.45 -3.75 5.67
N TRP A 83 -1.19 -3.72 6.07
CA TRP A 83 -0.85 -3.61 7.49
C TRP A 83 -1.26 -2.24 8.03
N ARG A 84 -1.93 -2.25 9.18
CA ARG A 84 -2.16 -1.07 10.04
C ARG A 84 -2.01 -1.56 11.47
N ARG A 85 -1.29 -0.82 12.30
CA ARG A 85 -1.30 -1.10 13.74
C ARG A 85 -2.70 -0.74 14.25
N GLU A 86 -3.41 -1.72 14.81
CA GLU A 86 -4.67 -1.45 15.51
C GLU A 86 -4.37 -0.45 16.64
N ALA A 87 -5.11 0.65 16.67
CA ALA A 87 -5.20 1.44 17.89
C ALA A 87 -5.92 0.54 18.90
N VAL A 88 -5.20 0.11 19.93
CA VAL A 88 -5.84 -0.48 21.11
C VAL A 88 -6.70 0.64 21.69
N TRP A 89 -8.02 0.45 21.69
CA TRP A 89 -8.97 1.34 22.34
C TRP A 89 -8.86 1.21 23.86
#